data_AF-A0A497JQ09-F1
#
_entry.id   AF-A0A497JQ09-F1
#
_cell.length_a   1.000
_cell.length_b   1.000
_cell.length_c   1.000
_cell.angle_alpha   90.00
_cell.angle_beta   90.00
_cell.angle_gamma   90.00
#
_symmetry.space_group_name_H-M   'P 1'
#
loop_
_entity.id
_entity.type
_entity.pdbx_description
1 polymer ?
#
loop_
_entity_poly.entity_id
_entity_poly.type
_entity_poly.pdbx_seq_one_letter_code
_entity_poly.pdbx_strand_id
1 'polypeptide(L)' 'MAREGKGKVVNRGGGKYPKIFIYVPKSVAMDTSFPFKEGEDVIVRIEGDRLIIKRKALENNTA' A
#
# COMPACT_ATOMS: atom_id res chain seq x y z
N MET A 1 4.16 -9.59 16.97
CA MET A 1 3.23 -9.31 15.85
C MET A 1 2.53 -8.00 16.16
N ALA A 2 2.70 -6.98 15.33
CA ALA A 2 1.93 -5.74 15.44
C ALA A 2 0.84 -5.77 14.36
N ARG A 3 -0.43 -5.86 14.76
CA ARG A 3 -1.56 -5.95 13.83
C ARG A 3 -2.04 -4.59 13.31
N GLU A 4 -1.64 -3.51 13.99
CA GLU A 4 -2.07 -2.15 13.69
C GLU A 4 -1.05 -1.11 14.17
N GLY A 5 -1.19 0.11 13.66
CA GLY A 5 -0.42 1.27 14.10
C GLY A 5 -0.94 2.56 13.46
N LYS A 6 -0.64 3.70 14.08
CA LYS A 6 -1.10 5.00 13.60
C LYS A 6 -0.29 5.47 12.39
N GLY A 7 -0.94 5.50 11.22
CA GLY A 7 -0.39 6.03 9.98
C GLY A 7 -0.68 7.53 9.78
N LYS A 8 -0.21 8.07 8.66
CA LYS A 8 -0.55 9.43 8.20
C LYS A 8 -0.68 9.45 6.69
N VAL A 9 -1.68 10.16 6.20
CA VAL A 9 -1.83 10.50 4.78
C VAL A 9 -1.18 11.86 4.54
N VAL A 10 -0.28 11.95 3.57
CA VAL A 10 0.37 13.20 3.18
C VAL A 10 0.30 13.40 1.68
N ASN A 11 -0.01 14.62 1.25
CA ASN A 11 0.13 15.01 -0.14
C ASN A 11 1.52 15.59 -0.36
N ARG A 12 2.33 14.96 -1.21
CA ARG A 12 3.64 15.49 -1.64
C ARG A 12 3.66 15.88 -3.13
N GLY A 13 2.49 15.97 -3.74
CA GLY A 13 2.33 16.47 -5.10
C GLY A 13 2.17 17.98 -5.13
N GLY A 14 2.48 18.60 -6.27
CA GLY A 14 2.12 20.00 -6.54
C GLY A 14 0.62 20.11 -6.85
N GLY A 15 0.08 21.34 -6.84
CA GLY A 15 -1.36 21.59 -6.94
C GLY A 15 -2.09 20.82 -8.05
N LYS A 16 -1.54 20.78 -9.26
CA LYS A 16 -2.16 20.10 -10.42
C LYS A 16 -2.07 18.57 -10.39
N TYR A 17 -1.14 18.00 -9.62
CA TYR A 17 -0.87 16.55 -9.59
C TYR A 17 -0.62 16.10 -8.15
N PRO A 18 -1.68 15.89 -7.35
CA PRO A 18 -1.53 15.39 -5.99
C PRO A 18 -0.85 14.02 -6.01
N LYS A 19 0.12 13.84 -5.12
CA LYS A 19 0.79 12.55 -4.90
C LYS A 19 0.52 12.19 -3.45
N ILE A 20 -0.44 11.30 -3.25
CA ILE A 20 -0.86 10.87 -1.91
C ILE A 20 0.06 9.74 -1.45
N PHE A 21 0.69 9.93 -0.29
CA PHE A 21 1.52 8.92 0.36
C PHE A 21 0.84 8.51 1.67
N ILE A 22 0.80 7.21 1.91
CA ILE A 22 0.34 6.62 3.16
C ILE A 22 1.57 6.11 3.90
N TYR A 23 1.82 6.66 5.07
CA TYR A 23 2.86 6.15 5.96
C TYR A 23 2.39 4.86 6.64
N VAL A 24 3.10 3.77 6.38
CA VAL A 24 2.95 2.49 7.09
C VAL A 24 3.95 2.46 8.26
N PRO A 25 3.50 2.27 9.51
CA PRO A 25 4.38 2.21 10.66
C PRO A 25 5.42 1.10 10.56
N LYS A 26 6.63 1.35 11.06
CA LYS A 26 7.75 0.38 11.06
C LYS A 26 7.36 -0.98 11.63
N SER A 27 6.58 -1.00 12.72
CA SER A 27 6.14 -2.25 13.36
C SER A 27 5.27 -3.12 12.46
N VAL A 28 4.51 -2.51 11.53
CA VAL A 28 3.68 -3.21 10.54
C VAL A 28 4.52 -3.60 9.32
N ALA A 29 5.33 -2.68 8.80
CA ALA A 29 6.14 -2.91 7.60
C ALA A 29 7.23 -3.98 7.79
N MET A 30 7.73 -4.16 9.02
CA MET A 30 8.73 -5.19 9.35
C MET A 30 8.13 -6.51 9.83
N ASP A 31 6.81 -6.62 9.94
CA ASP A 31 6.18 -7.88 10.31
C ASP A 31 6.36 -8.90 9.18
N THR A 32 6.66 -10.16 9.54
CA THR A 32 6.83 -11.25 8.57
C THR A 32 5.60 -11.49 7.69
N SER A 33 4.43 -11.04 8.13
CA SER A 33 3.18 -11.14 7.37
C SER A 33 2.93 -9.95 6.44
N PHE A 34 3.77 -8.91 6.48
CA PHE A 34 3.66 -7.76 5.59
C PHE A 34 3.83 -8.25 4.14
N PRO A 35 2.81 -8.06 3.29
CA PRO A 35 2.77 -8.76 2.01
C PRO A 35 3.67 -8.13 0.96
N PHE A 36 4.28 -6.97 1.27
CA PHE A 36 4.92 -6.11 0.30
C PHE A 36 6.45 -6.02 0.44
N LYS A 37 7.12 -5.76 -0.68
CA LYS A 37 8.56 -5.48 -0.78
C LYS A 37 8.80 -4.12 -1.41
N GLU A 38 9.90 -3.49 -1.03
CA GLU A 38 10.32 -2.23 -1.62
C GLU A 38 10.50 -2.36 -3.14
N GLY A 39 9.93 -1.41 -3.89
CA GLY A 39 10.04 -1.34 -5.36
C GLY A 39 9.06 -2.21 -6.15
N GLU A 40 8.17 -2.97 -5.50
CA GLU A 40 7.16 -3.74 -6.23
C GLU A 40 5.95 -2.89 -6.65
N ASP A 41 5.30 -3.30 -7.75
CA ASP A 41 4.02 -2.75 -8.16
C ASP A 41 2.87 -3.31 -7.31
N VAL A 42 1.97 -2.42 -6.88
CA VAL A 42 0.75 -2.78 -6.16
C VAL A 42 -0.50 -2.26 -6.85
N ILE A 43 -1.61 -2.95 -6.64
CA ILE A 43 -2.94 -2.48 -7.03
C ILE A 43 -3.58 -1.84 -5.80
N VAL A 44 -3.99 -0.59 -5.95
CA VAL A 44 -4.69 0.18 -4.91
C VAL A 44 -6.11 0.43 -5.38
N ARG A 45 -7.10 0.01 -4.58
CA ARG A 45 -8.52 0.21 -4.91
C ARG A 45 -9.35 0.54 -3.67
N ILE A 46 -10.52 1.12 -3.89
CA ILE A 46 -11.50 1.40 -2.84
C ILE A 46 -12.54 0.26 -2.84
N GLU A 47 -12.84 -0.25 -1.66
CA GLU A 47 -13.96 -1.18 -1.42
C GLU A 47 -14.80 -0.65 -0.26
N GLY A 48 -15.95 -0.04 -0.58
CA GLY A 48 -16.81 0.62 0.41
C GLY A 48 -16.08 1.79 1.07
N ASP A 49 -15.91 1.72 2.40
CA ASP A 49 -15.21 2.71 3.22
C ASP A 49 -13.71 2.38 3.42
N ARG A 50 -13.17 1.38 2.71
CA ARG A 50 -11.80 0.87 2.90
C ARG A 50 -10.92 1.10 1.68
N LEU A 51 -9.65 1.39 1.94
CA LEU A 51 -8.58 1.30 0.94
C LEU A 51 -7.93 -0.08 1.01
N ILE A 52 -7.92 -0.78 -0.11
CA ILE A 52 -7.36 -2.12 -0.22
C ILE A 52 -6.15 -2.05 -1.14
N ILE A 53 -5.00 -2.47 -0.61
CA ILE A 53 -3.74 -2.58 -1.35
C ILE A 53 -3.45 -4.07 -1.51
N LYS A 54 -3.20 -4.52 -2.74
CA LYS A 54 -2.86 -5.91 -3.07
C LYS A 54 -1.63 -5.92 -3.96
N ARG A 55 -0.84 -7.00 -3.90
CA ARG A 55 0.22 -7.23 -4.88
C ARG A 55 -0.40 -7.26 -6.27
N LYS A 56 0.25 -6.63 -7.23
CA LYS A 56 -0.07 -6.83 -8.64
C LYS A 56 0.34 -8.26 -8.96
N ALA A 57 -0.63 -9.17 -9.04
CA ALA A 57 -0.34 -10.52 -9.51
C ALA A 57 0.23 -10.38 -10.93
N LEU A 58 1.38 -11.02 -11.19
CA LEU A 58 1.80 -11.25 -12.57
C LEU A 58 0.68 -12.08 -13.20
N GLU A 59 0.06 -11.58 -14.25
CA GLU A 59 -0.80 -12.40 -15.09
C GLU A 59 0.08 -13.51 -15.68
N ASN A 60 0.12 -14.66 -15.01
CA ASN A 60 0.59 -15.87 -15.65
C ASN A 60 -0.50 -16.27 -16.64
N ASN A 61 -0.41 -15.75 -17.86
CA ASN A 61 -1.13 -16.28 -19.01
C ASN A 61 -0.78 -17.76 -19.13
N THR A 62 -1.67 -18.61 -18.58
CA THR A 62 -1.63 -20.05 -18.80
C THR A 62 -2.81 -20.33 -19.70
N ALA A 63 -2.55 -20.25 -21.01
CA ALA A 63 -3.36 -20.88 -22.04
C ALA A 63 -2.82 -22.30 -22.27
#